data_AF-A0A9P3N4L7-F1
#
_entry.id   AF-A0A9P3N4L7-F1
#
_cell.length_a   1.000
_cell.length_b   1.000
_cell.length_c   1.000
_cell.angle_alpha   90.00
_cell.angle_beta   90.00
_cell.angle_gamma   90.00
#
_symmetry.space_group_name_H-M   'P 1'
#
loop_
_entity.id
_entity.type
_entity.pdbx_description
1 polymer ?
#
loop_
_entity_poly.entity_id
_entity_poly.type
_entity_poly.pdbx_seq_one_letter_code
_entity_poly.pdbx_strand_id
1 'polypeptide(L)'
;MDIVTAFLYGIVEEEVYMVKPPGYEDGTGRVCKLNKAIYGLKQAPRCWYNRLASALEGIGFRASACDESLFLMGEGESLLLLLVYVDDILLFSSSDKEIDGVQRKLTEQFKCKSLGEARYYLGMHIERDTERGWLKLHQGQYINTLAEKYSLQEEREVVTPLPSEFKLIKAAEGEG
;
A
#
# COMPACT_ATOMS: atom_id res chain seq x y z
N MET A 1 -0.94 5.19 9.81
CA MET A 1 -0.12 6.40 9.58
C MET A 1 0.28 6.41 8.14
N ASP A 2 0.42 7.58 7.54
CA ASP A 2 0.83 7.76 6.14
C ASP A 2 2.03 8.71 6.06
N ILE A 3 3.04 8.38 5.24
CA ILE A 3 4.24 9.20 5.05
C ILE A 3 4.12 10.04 3.79
N VAL A 4 4.06 11.36 4.00
CA VAL A 4 3.90 12.33 2.93
C VAL A 4 5.17 12.35 2.06
N THR A 5 5.02 12.14 0.76
CA THR A 5 6.13 12.17 -0.22
C THR A 5 7.25 11.16 0.07
N ALA A 6 6.89 9.93 0.48
CA ALA A 6 7.81 8.84 0.85
C ALA A 6 9.08 8.75 -0.01
N PHE A 7 8.95 8.69 -1.34
CA PHE A 7 10.11 8.54 -2.23
C PHE A 7 11.12 9.70 -2.15
N LEU A 8 10.68 10.93 -1.84
CA LEU A 8 11.58 12.08 -1.72
C LEU A 8 12.51 12.01 -0.50
N TYR A 9 12.32 11.04 0.39
CA TYR A 9 13.25 10.75 1.48
C TYR A 9 14.36 9.78 1.06
N GLY A 10 14.15 9.00 -0.01
CA GLY A 10 15.15 8.09 -0.56
C GLY A 10 16.28 8.86 -1.25
N ILE A 11 17.53 8.46 -0.98
CA ILE A 11 18.71 8.98 -1.68
C ILE A 11 18.95 8.11 -2.91
N VAL A 12 19.21 8.73 -4.05
CA VAL A 12 19.62 8.01 -5.27
C VAL A 12 21.15 7.94 -5.26
N GLU A 13 21.68 6.73 -5.14
CA GLU A 13 23.13 6.50 -5.13
C GLU A 13 23.71 6.46 -6.55
N GLU A 14 22.90 6.01 -7.51
CA GLU A 14 23.29 5.97 -8.91
C GLU A 14 23.28 7.37 -9.55
N GLU A 15 24.07 7.53 -10.61
CA GLU A 15 24.05 8.76 -11.38
C GLU A 15 22.88 8.76 -12.37
N VAL A 16 21.79 9.44 -11.97
CA VAL A 16 20.58 9.56 -12.80
C VAL A 16 20.35 11.01 -13.19
N TYR A 17 20.14 11.23 -14.48
CA TYR A 17 19.79 12.52 -15.05
C TYR A 17 18.36 12.50 -15.59
N MET A 18 17.66 13.62 -15.47
CA MET A 18 16.35 13.85 -16.08
C MET A 18 16.35 15.14 -16.90
N VAL A 19 15.55 15.14 -17.96
CA VAL A 19 15.20 16.39 -18.65
C VAL A 19 14.48 17.30 -17.66
N LYS A 20 14.71 18.61 -17.78
CA LYS A 20 14.04 19.60 -16.94
C LYS A 20 12.53 19.45 -17.07
N PRO A 21 11.79 19.50 -15.95
CA PRO A 21 10.33 19.46 -16.00
C PRO A 21 9.79 20.69 -16.75
N PRO A 22 8.58 20.59 -17.33
CA PRO A 22 7.93 21.72 -17.98
C PRO A 22 7.86 22.95 -17.06
N GLY A 23 8.21 24.13 -17.58
CA GLY A 23 8.24 25.40 -16.84
C GLY A 23 9.58 25.74 -16.19
N TYR A 24 10.59 24.86 -16.29
CA TYR A 24 11.96 25.10 -15.82
C TYR A 24 12.96 25.25 -16.97
N GLU A 25 12.49 25.49 -18.19
CA GLU A 25 13.33 25.74 -19.35
C GLU A 25 14.07 27.08 -19.20
N ASP A 26 15.38 27.04 -19.31
CA ASP A 26 16.26 28.21 -19.20
C ASP A 26 16.99 28.52 -20.52
N GLY A 27 16.53 27.93 -21.63
CA GLY A 27 17.17 28.04 -22.95
C GLY A 27 18.50 27.26 -23.07
N THR A 28 18.94 26.55 -22.04
CA THR A 28 20.18 25.75 -22.07
C THR A 28 19.90 24.27 -22.31
N GLY A 29 20.89 23.55 -22.86
CA GLY A 29 20.87 22.08 -22.99
C GLY A 29 21.15 21.32 -21.67
N ARG A 30 21.14 21.99 -20.52
CA ARG A 30 21.42 21.36 -19.23
C ARG A 30 20.27 20.46 -18.79
N VAL A 31 20.64 19.39 -18.07
CA VAL A 31 19.75 18.40 -17.45
C VAL A 31 19.86 18.45 -15.93
N CYS A 32 18.89 17.89 -15.22
CA CYS A 32 18.90 17.79 -13.76
C CYS A 32 19.55 16.48 -13.33
N LYS A 33 20.52 16.54 -12.40
CA LYS A 33 20.98 15.34 -11.67
C LYS A 33 20.04 15.09 -10.49
N LEU A 34 19.54 13.87 -10.38
CA LEU A 34 18.63 13.48 -9.30
C LEU A 34 19.43 13.05 -8.07
N ASN A 35 19.30 13.81 -6.99
CA ASN A 35 19.89 13.47 -5.68
C ASN A 35 18.93 12.67 -4.79
N LYS A 36 17.63 12.80 -5.06
CA LYS A 36 16.54 12.17 -4.30
C LYS A 36 15.66 11.36 -5.22
N ALA A 37 15.11 10.28 -4.70
CA ALA A 37 14.22 9.41 -5.45
C ALA A 37 12.90 10.14 -5.71
N ILE A 38 12.37 9.99 -6.93
CA ILE A 38 11.09 10.56 -7.36
C ILE A 38 10.21 9.46 -7.93
N TYR A 39 8.91 9.70 -7.98
CA TYR A 39 7.97 8.79 -8.65
C TYR A 39 8.39 8.55 -10.10
N GLY A 40 8.26 7.30 -10.55
CA GLY A 40 8.64 6.86 -11.89
C GLY A 40 10.07 6.30 -12.00
N LEU A 41 10.95 6.54 -11.01
CA LEU A 41 12.23 5.84 -10.97
C LEU A 41 12.04 4.39 -10.52
N LYS A 42 12.62 3.44 -11.27
CA LYS A 42 12.58 2.01 -10.92
C LYS A 42 13.17 1.70 -9.55
N GLN A 43 14.16 2.48 -9.10
CA GLN A 43 14.83 2.31 -7.81
C GLN A 43 14.19 3.10 -6.68
N ALA A 44 13.25 4.01 -6.95
CA ALA A 44 12.65 4.86 -5.92
C ALA A 44 12.03 4.06 -4.75
N PRO A 45 11.28 2.96 -4.97
CA PRO A 45 10.75 2.15 -3.88
C PRO A 45 11.84 1.57 -2.98
N ARG A 46 12.97 1.13 -3.57
CA ARG A 46 14.10 0.56 -2.83
C ARG A 46 14.85 1.63 -2.03
N CYS A 47 15.12 2.78 -2.64
CA CYS A 47 15.75 3.92 -1.95
C CYS A 47 14.92 4.36 -0.75
N TRP A 48 13.59 4.39 -0.90
CA TRP A 48 12.67 4.69 0.18
C TRP A 48 12.69 3.64 1.28
N TYR A 49 12.51 2.35 0.92
CA TYR A 49 12.53 1.27 1.88
C TYR A 49 13.81 1.26 2.72
N ASN A 50 14.98 1.39 2.09
CA ASN A 50 16.26 1.46 2.80
C ASN A 50 16.32 2.63 3.79
N ARG A 51 15.82 3.81 3.40
CA ARG A 51 15.77 5.00 4.27
C ARG A 51 14.85 4.79 5.47
N LEU A 52 13.69 4.18 5.26
CA LEU A 52 12.72 3.89 6.30
C LEU A 52 13.24 2.79 7.23
N ALA A 53 13.74 1.67 6.70
CA ALA A 53 14.30 0.57 7.46
C ALA A 53 15.42 1.05 8.39
N SER A 54 16.36 1.84 7.88
CA SER A 54 17.44 2.44 8.69
C SER A 54 16.89 3.36 9.80
N ALA A 55 15.83 4.12 9.54
CA ALA A 55 15.19 4.94 10.58
C ALA A 55 14.54 4.08 11.66
N LEU A 56 13.85 3.01 11.27
CA LEU A 56 13.20 2.07 12.18
C LEU A 56 14.20 1.31 13.03
N GLU A 57 15.31 0.85 12.44
CA GLU A 57 16.44 0.26 13.17
C GLU A 57 17.00 1.22 14.22
N GLY A 58 17.19 2.49 13.86
CA GLY A 58 17.61 3.53 14.80
C GLY A 58 16.62 3.80 15.94
N ILE A 59 15.33 3.51 15.74
CA ILE A 59 14.29 3.59 16.78
C ILE A 59 14.33 2.37 17.72
N GLY A 60 14.84 1.23 17.25
CA GLY A 60 14.94 -0.03 17.98
C GLY A 60 14.20 -1.21 17.33
N PHE A 61 13.57 -1.00 16.18
CA PHE A 61 12.90 -2.07 15.44
C PHE A 61 13.91 -2.97 14.71
N ARG A 62 13.47 -4.20 14.40
CA ARG A 62 14.19 -5.13 13.52
C ARG A 62 13.21 -5.69 12.50
N ALA A 63 13.64 -5.82 11.25
CA ALA A 63 12.84 -6.49 10.24
C ALA A 63 12.64 -7.97 10.60
N SER A 64 11.45 -8.49 10.30
CA SER A 64 11.11 -9.89 10.49
C SER A 64 11.92 -10.76 9.54
N ALA A 65 12.35 -11.93 10.01
CA ALA A 65 13.01 -12.91 9.16
C ALA A 65 12.07 -13.51 8.10
N CYS A 66 10.75 -13.43 8.32
CA CYS A 66 9.74 -13.99 7.42
C CYS A 66 9.25 -12.98 6.37
N ASP A 67 9.32 -11.68 6.68
CA ASP A 67 8.79 -10.61 5.82
C ASP A 67 9.50 -9.29 6.12
N GLU A 68 10.23 -8.77 5.14
CA GLU A 68 10.97 -7.50 5.23
C GLU A 68 10.07 -6.27 5.44
N SER A 69 8.78 -6.38 5.14
CA SER A 69 7.80 -5.31 5.38
C SER A 69 7.27 -5.26 6.83
N LEU A 70 7.53 -6.30 7.61
CA LEU A 70 7.13 -6.40 9.01
C LEU A 70 8.31 -6.15 9.94
N PHE A 71 8.18 -5.18 10.82
CA PHE A 71 9.18 -4.83 11.82
C PHE A 71 8.67 -5.15 13.24
N LEU A 72 9.56 -5.66 14.08
CA LEU A 72 9.27 -6.02 15.47
C LEU A 72 10.18 -5.25 16.43
N MET A 73 9.64 -4.89 17.59
CA MET A 73 10.41 -4.31 18.71
C MET A 73 9.82 -4.81 20.03
N GLY A 74 10.66 -5.19 20.98
CA GLY A 74 10.20 -5.78 22.25
C GLY A 74 9.77 -7.23 22.11
N GLU A 75 9.24 -7.80 23.19
CA GLU A 75 8.85 -9.21 23.30
C GLU A 75 7.66 -9.36 24.27
N GLY A 76 6.89 -10.44 24.13
CA GLY A 76 5.76 -10.72 25.04
C GLY A 76 4.71 -9.61 25.05
N GLU A 77 4.39 -9.08 26.23
CA GLU A 77 3.36 -8.05 26.41
C GLU A 77 3.76 -6.67 25.88
N SER A 78 5.06 -6.40 25.73
CA SER A 78 5.60 -5.15 25.17
C SER A 78 6.00 -5.30 23.69
N LEU A 79 5.45 -6.30 23.00
CA LEU A 79 5.69 -6.50 21.58
C LEU A 79 4.99 -5.41 20.76
N LEU A 80 5.78 -4.64 20.02
CA LEU A 80 5.32 -3.77 18.95
C LEU A 80 5.53 -4.42 17.59
N LEU A 81 4.50 -4.35 16.75
CA LEU A 81 4.59 -4.72 15.34
C LEU A 81 4.34 -3.48 14.49
N LEU A 82 5.15 -3.31 13.44
CA LEU A 82 5.02 -2.23 12.47
C LEU A 82 5.04 -2.85 11.08
N LEU A 83 3.91 -2.78 10.39
CA LEU A 83 3.76 -3.25 9.00
C LEU A 83 3.84 -2.06 8.05
N VAL A 84 4.65 -2.19 7.01
CA VAL A 84 4.90 -1.15 6.01
C VAL A 84 4.35 -1.58 4.65
N TYR A 85 3.61 -0.70 4.00
CA TYR A 85 3.31 -0.82 2.58
C TYR A 85 3.53 0.52 1.90
N VAL A 86 4.67 0.66 1.22
CA VAL A 86 5.10 1.92 0.61
C VAL A 86 5.06 3.07 1.63
N ASP A 87 4.09 3.98 1.56
CA ASP A 87 3.86 5.13 2.42
C ASP A 87 2.93 4.84 3.61
N ASP A 88 2.14 3.76 3.54
CA ASP A 88 1.21 3.35 4.59
C ASP A 88 1.91 2.52 5.69
N ILE A 89 1.79 2.97 6.94
CA ILE A 89 2.31 2.29 8.14
C ILE A 89 1.15 1.90 9.06
N LEU A 90 1.11 0.61 9.41
CA LEU A 90 0.20 0.06 10.42
C LEU A 90 0.99 -0.34 11.66
N LEU A 91 0.60 0.19 12.82
CA LEU A 91 1.26 -0.05 14.11
C LEU A 91 0.34 -0.86 15.02
N PHE A 92 0.91 -1.86 15.67
CA PHE A 92 0.24 -2.70 16.66
C PHE A 92 1.05 -2.67 17.96
N SER A 93 0.37 -2.44 19.07
CA SER A 93 0.89 -2.57 20.43
C SER A 93 -0.29 -2.80 21.38
N SER A 94 -0.01 -3.36 22.55
CA SER A 94 -0.92 -3.42 23.70
C SER A 94 -1.05 -2.07 24.44
N SER A 95 -0.24 -1.07 24.08
CA SER A 95 -0.11 0.21 24.77
C SER A 95 -0.14 1.40 23.80
N ASP A 96 -1.19 2.21 23.90
CA ASP A 96 -1.30 3.46 23.12
C ASP A 96 -0.13 4.40 23.36
N LYS A 97 0.45 4.40 24.57
CA LYS A 97 1.64 5.22 24.89
C LYS A 97 2.85 4.82 24.06
N GLU A 98 3.02 3.53 23.77
CA GLU A 98 4.11 3.06 22.93
C GLU A 98 3.86 3.43 21.47
N ILE A 99 2.62 3.32 20.98
CA ILE A 99 2.22 3.79 19.65
C ILE A 99 2.55 5.28 19.50
N ASP A 100 2.14 6.12 20.44
CA ASP A 100 2.42 7.56 20.44
C ASP A 100 3.93 7.85 20.47
N GLY A 101 4.69 7.06 21.23
CA GLY A 101 6.14 7.13 21.28
C GLY A 101 6.79 6.88 19.92
N VAL A 102 6.38 5.81 19.23
CA VAL A 102 6.88 5.48 17.89
C VAL A 102 6.44 6.51 16.86
N GLN A 103 5.18 6.95 16.90
CA GLN A 103 4.68 7.99 16.00
C GLN A 103 5.47 9.30 16.12
N ARG A 104 5.81 9.73 17.34
CA ARG A 104 6.64 10.92 17.55
C ARG A 104 8.03 10.77 16.95
N LYS A 105 8.72 9.67 17.25
CA LYS A 105 10.06 9.39 16.69
C LYS A 105 10.07 9.32 15.16
N LEU A 106 9.03 8.76 14.54
CA LEU A 106 8.88 8.76 13.10
C LEU A 106 8.62 10.16 12.55
N THR A 107 7.79 10.95 13.22
CA THR A 107 7.45 12.33 12.82
C THR A 107 8.66 13.28 12.94
N GLU A 108 9.62 12.97 13.81
CA GLU A 108 10.90 13.69 13.88
C GLU A 108 11.76 13.49 12.63
N GLN A 109 11.62 12.36 11.93
CA GLN A 109 12.41 12.05 10.73
C GLN A 109 11.65 12.27 9.42
N PHE A 110 10.32 12.10 9.44
CA PHE A 110 9.47 12.12 8.26
C PHE A 110 8.23 12.97 8.51
N LYS A 111 7.71 13.58 7.45
CA LYS A 111 6.41 14.25 7.51
C LYS A 111 5.33 13.18 7.48
N CYS A 112 4.77 12.89 8.65
CA CYS A 112 3.74 11.88 8.83
C CYS A 112 2.35 12.49 8.99
N LYS A 113 1.35 11.80 8.46
CA LYS A 113 -0.06 12.03 8.76
C LYS A 113 -0.57 10.91 9.66
N SER A 114 -1.03 11.26 10.84
CA SER A 114 -1.77 10.30 11.68
C SER A 114 -3.17 10.13 11.13
N LEU A 115 -3.60 8.86 11.00
CA LEU A 115 -4.93 8.48 10.52
C LEU A 115 -5.81 7.96 11.66
N GLY A 116 -5.31 7.99 12.90
CA GLY A 116 -5.99 7.43 14.07
C GLY A 116 -6.04 5.91 14.05
N GLU A 117 -7.08 5.36 14.66
CA GLU A 117 -7.34 3.92 14.72
C GLU A 117 -7.51 3.34 13.31
N ALA A 118 -6.86 2.20 13.06
CA ALA A 118 -6.90 1.54 11.77
C ALA A 118 -8.29 0.92 11.51
N ARG A 119 -9.02 1.51 10.56
CA ARG A 119 -10.31 1.00 10.06
C ARG A 119 -10.25 0.53 8.61
N TYR A 120 -9.23 0.96 7.89
CA TYR A 120 -9.00 0.61 6.50
C TYR A 120 -7.50 0.56 6.22
N TYR A 121 -7.04 -0.49 5.57
CA TYR A 121 -5.65 -0.68 5.18
C TYR A 121 -5.60 -1.52 3.91
N LEU A 122 -4.95 -1.02 2.85
CA LEU A 122 -4.71 -1.74 1.59
C LEU A 122 -5.95 -2.40 0.96
N GLY A 123 -7.08 -1.71 0.95
CA GLY A 123 -8.31 -2.27 0.36
C GLY A 123 -9.11 -3.16 1.30
N MET A 124 -8.68 -3.34 2.55
CA MET A 124 -9.37 -4.13 3.56
C MET A 124 -9.94 -3.22 4.64
N HIS A 125 -11.21 -3.44 4.99
CA HIS A 125 -11.82 -2.91 6.19
C HIS A 125 -11.39 -3.74 7.40
N ILE A 126 -11.09 -3.03 8.48
CA ILE A 126 -10.68 -3.60 9.76
C ILE A 126 -11.76 -3.23 10.77
N GLU A 127 -12.48 -4.23 11.24
CA GLU A 127 -13.43 -4.12 12.33
C GLU A 127 -12.89 -4.90 13.52
N ARG A 128 -12.98 -4.34 14.72
CA ARG A 128 -12.53 -5.01 15.94
C ARG A 128 -13.42 -4.67 17.11
N ASP A 129 -13.51 -5.62 18.03
CA ASP A 129 -14.15 -5.47 19.32
C ASP A 129 -13.18 -5.99 20.38
N THR A 130 -12.58 -5.06 21.12
CA THR A 130 -11.58 -5.38 22.14
C THR A 130 -12.20 -6.00 23.38
N GLU A 131 -13.47 -5.71 23.70
CA GLU A 131 -14.18 -6.29 24.84
C GLU A 131 -14.53 -7.77 24.58
N ARG A 132 -14.96 -8.08 23.35
CA ARG A 132 -15.32 -9.43 22.93
C ARG A 132 -14.14 -10.22 22.33
N GLY A 133 -13.02 -9.56 22.08
CA GLY A 133 -11.77 -10.19 21.62
C GLY A 133 -11.80 -10.71 20.19
N TRP A 134 -12.55 -10.07 19.29
CA TRP A 134 -12.56 -10.46 17.87
C TRP A 134 -12.06 -9.34 16.96
N LEU A 135 -11.47 -9.76 15.84
CA LEU A 135 -11.02 -8.90 14.74
C LEU A 135 -11.53 -9.51 13.43
N LYS A 136 -12.05 -8.65 12.56
CA LYS A 136 -12.62 -9.02 11.27
C LYS A 136 -11.99 -8.16 10.18
N LEU A 137 -11.49 -8.84 9.16
CA LEU A 137 -10.97 -8.24 7.94
C LEU A 137 -11.93 -8.58 6.80
N HIS A 138 -12.36 -7.59 6.03
CA HIS A 138 -13.23 -7.83 4.88
C HIS A 138 -13.09 -6.77 3.79
N GLN A 139 -13.48 -7.10 2.56
CA GLN A 139 -13.48 -6.18 1.42
C GLN A 139 -14.90 -5.91 0.92
N GLY A 140 -15.87 -5.84 1.82
CA GLY A 140 -17.29 -5.74 1.46
C GLY A 140 -17.60 -4.54 0.55
N GLN A 141 -16.96 -3.40 0.80
CA GLN A 141 -17.09 -2.22 -0.07
C GLN A 141 -16.56 -2.48 -1.49
N TYR A 142 -15.44 -3.18 -1.64
CA TYR A 142 -14.90 -3.52 -2.96
C TYR A 142 -15.85 -4.44 -3.73
N ILE A 143 -16.42 -5.44 -3.06
CA ILE A 143 -17.43 -6.34 -3.65
C ILE A 143 -18.64 -5.55 -4.13
N ASN A 144 -19.16 -4.64 -3.30
CA ASN A 144 -20.30 -3.81 -3.66
C ASN A 144 -19.99 -2.90 -4.86
N THR A 145 -18.82 -2.26 -4.88
CA THR A 145 -18.38 -1.43 -6.01
C THR A 145 -18.27 -2.24 -7.30
N LEU A 146 -17.78 -3.48 -7.24
CA LEU A 146 -17.76 -4.37 -8.40
C LEU A 146 -19.17 -4.76 -8.85
N ALA A 147 -20.04 -5.12 -7.90
CA ALA A 147 -21.42 -5.48 -8.20
C ALA A 147 -22.17 -4.33 -8.89
N GLU A 148 -21.98 -3.09 -8.43
CA GLU A 148 -22.52 -1.89 -9.06
C GLU A 148 -21.93 -1.67 -10.47
N LYS A 149 -20.61 -1.75 -10.61
CA LYS A 149 -19.91 -1.54 -11.88
C LYS A 149 -20.37 -2.50 -12.99
N TYR A 150 -20.70 -3.72 -12.64
CA TYR A 150 -21.14 -4.76 -13.59
C TYR A 150 -22.67 -4.98 -13.56
N SER A 151 -23.42 -4.10 -12.90
CA SER A 151 -24.88 -4.18 -12.78
C SER A 151 -25.39 -5.53 -12.26
N LEU A 152 -24.62 -6.17 -11.38
CA LEU A 152 -24.95 -7.45 -10.72
C LEU A 152 -25.95 -7.26 -9.55
N GLN A 153 -26.42 -6.03 -9.32
CA GLN A 153 -27.45 -5.70 -8.34
C GLN A 153 -28.84 -6.11 -8.83
N GLU A 154 -29.02 -6.17 -10.15
CA GLU A 154 -30.24 -6.68 -10.78
C GLU A 154 -30.02 -8.16 -11.07
N GLU A 155 -30.64 -9.05 -10.29
CA GLU A 155 -30.79 -10.46 -10.65
C GLU A 155 -31.55 -10.54 -11.98
N ARG A 156 -30.82 -10.56 -13.10
CA ARG A 156 -31.36 -11.09 -14.34
C ARG A 156 -31.40 -12.60 -14.18
N GLU A 157 -32.49 -13.13 -13.65
CA GLU A 157 -32.81 -14.55 -13.80
C GLU A 157 -32.88 -14.86 -15.30
N VAL A 158 -31.78 -15.38 -15.84
CA VAL A 158 -31.76 -15.92 -17.20
C VAL A 158 -32.00 -17.41 -17.06
N VAL A 159 -33.19 -17.87 -17.46
CA VAL A 159 -33.58 -19.29 -17.38
C VAL A 159 -32.62 -20.18 -18.19
N THR A 160 -31.96 -19.61 -19.20
CA THR A 160 -30.94 -20.30 -20.01
C THR A 160 -29.81 -19.36 -20.43
N PRO A 161 -28.54 -19.82 -20.48
CA PRO A 161 -27.41 -19.02 -20.99
C PRO A 161 -27.54 -18.61 -22.47
N LEU A 162 -28.36 -19.34 -23.24
CA LEU A 162 -28.66 -19.03 -24.63
C LEU A 162 -29.94 -18.17 -24.74
N PRO A 163 -29.96 -17.18 -25.64
CA PRO A 163 -31.20 -16.51 -26.05
C PRO A 163 -32.20 -17.52 -26.63
N SER A 164 -33.49 -17.32 -26.36
CA SER A 164 -34.59 -18.16 -26.90
C SER A 164 -34.60 -18.23 -28.44
N GLU A 165 -34.03 -17.22 -29.09
CA GLU A 165 -33.95 -17.10 -30.55
C GLU A 165 -32.71 -17.78 -31.16
N PHE A 166 -31.85 -18.38 -30.33
CA PHE A 166 -30.63 -19.02 -30.81
C PHE A 166 -30.97 -20.30 -31.58
N LYS A 167 -30.90 -20.22 -32.91
CA LYS A 167 -31.07 -21.38 -33.79
C LYS A 167 -29.78 -22.19 -33.80
N LEU A 168 -29.84 -23.40 -33.28
CA LEU A 168 -28.77 -24.38 -33.43
C LEU A 168 -28.58 -24.69 -34.91
N ILE A 169 -27.35 -24.54 -35.39
CA ILE A 169 -26.95 -24.91 -36.74
C ILE A 169 -26.36 -26.32 -36.65
N LYS A 170 -26.76 -27.22 -37.55
CA LYS A 170 -26.15 -28.55 -37.64
C LYS A 170 -24.65 -28.37 -37.88
N ALA A 171 -23.82 -29.00 -37.06
CA ALA A 171 -22.38 -29.05 -37.32
C ALA A 171 -22.20 -29.62 -38.73
N ALA A 172 -21.42 -28.93 -39.56
CA ALA A 172 -21.04 -29.46 -40.86
C ALA A 172 -20.37 -30.82 -40.61
N GLU A 173 -20.90 -31.87 -41.23
CA GLU A 173 -20.21 -33.16 -41.27
C GLU A 173 -18.88 -32.87 -41.96
N GLY A 174 -17.80 -32.88 -41.19
CA GLY A 174 -16.45 -32.75 -41.72
C GLY A 174 -16.26 -33.84 -42.75
N GLU A 175 -15.90 -33.44 -43.97
CA GLU A 175 -15.39 -34.34 -44.99
C GLU A 175 -14.14 -35.02 -44.43
N GLY A 176 -14.31 -36.27 -44.01
CA GLY A 176 -13.22 -37.21 -43.75
C GLY A 176 -12.79 -37.91 -45.02
#